data_AF-A0A6P0SMD9-F1
#
_entry.id   AF-A0A6P0SMD9-F1
#
_cell.length_a   1.000
_cell.length_b   1.000
_cell.length_c   1.000
_cell.angle_alpha   90.00
_cell.angle_beta   90.00
_cell.angle_gamma   90.00
#
_symmetry.space_group_name_H-M   'P 1'
#
loop_
_entity.id
_entity.type
_entity.pdbx_description
1 polymer ?
#
loop_
_entity_poly.entity_id
_entity_poly.type
_entity_poly.pdbx_seq_one_letter_code
_entity_poly.pdbx_strand_id
1 'polypeptide(L)'
;MAANSINSIRDSLIVSCQAPPDSPLHNPLVIAAMAQASMNQGASGVRIDTPDHVAAVRSQCPTIPIIGLWKQQLPESEVYITPQFHHAKAIASAGADIIAIDATLRERPGGETVQDLIKQIHDTLGKPVM
;
A
#
# COMPACT_ATOMS: atom_id res chain seq x y z
N MET A 1 -8.22 15.08 3.36
CA MET A 1 -6.79 15.44 3.15
C MET A 1 -6.07 14.57 2.10
N ALA A 2 -6.78 13.82 1.23
CA ALA A 2 -6.12 13.01 0.18
C ALA A 2 -5.56 13.81 -1.02
N ALA A 3 -6.11 14.99 -1.30
CA ALA A 3 -5.71 15.82 -2.45
C ALA A 3 -4.27 16.34 -2.39
N ASN A 4 -3.65 16.38 -1.20
CA ASN A 4 -2.26 16.83 -1.06
C ASN A 4 -1.25 15.75 -1.46
N SER A 5 -1.54 14.47 -1.22
CA SER A 5 -0.55 13.40 -1.44
C SER A 5 -0.26 13.17 -2.93
N ILE A 6 -1.27 13.18 -3.81
CA ILE A 6 -1.09 12.96 -5.26
C ILE A 6 -0.29 14.11 -5.90
N ASN A 7 -0.60 15.36 -5.54
CA ASN A 7 0.14 16.50 -6.07
C ASN A 7 1.59 16.53 -5.58
N SER A 8 1.85 16.09 -4.34
CA SER A 8 3.20 16.04 -3.77
C SER A 8 4.13 15.01 -4.42
N ILE A 9 3.57 14.01 -5.12
CA ILE A 9 4.35 12.94 -5.79
C ILE A 9 4.36 13.08 -7.32
N ARG A 10 3.84 14.17 -7.87
CA ARG A 10 3.83 14.40 -9.31
C ARG A 10 5.25 14.60 -9.84
N ASP A 11 5.54 13.98 -10.99
CA ASP A 11 6.85 14.08 -11.69
C ASP A 11 8.05 13.72 -10.79
N SER A 12 7.84 12.78 -9.87
CA SER A 12 8.80 12.42 -8.82
C SER A 12 9.08 10.92 -8.74
N LEU A 13 10.11 10.54 -7.98
CA LEU A 13 10.43 9.15 -7.68
C LEU A 13 9.67 8.65 -6.44
N ILE A 14 9.01 7.51 -6.58
CA ILE A 14 8.45 6.73 -5.46
C ILE A 14 9.26 5.45 -5.32
N VAL A 15 9.77 5.19 -4.12
CA VAL A 15 10.59 3.99 -3.87
C VAL A 15 9.77 2.89 -3.21
N SER A 16 9.76 1.70 -3.81
CA SER A 16 9.09 0.53 -3.25
C SER A 16 10.01 -0.18 -2.26
N CYS A 17 9.76 -0.02 -0.95
CA CYS A 17 10.55 -0.64 0.12
C CYS A 17 9.84 -1.91 0.61
N GLN A 18 10.25 -3.06 0.09
CA GLN A 18 9.63 -4.37 0.37
C GLN A 18 10.69 -5.46 0.38
N ALA A 19 10.47 -6.50 1.19
CA ALA A 19 11.33 -7.67 1.25
C ALA A 19 10.49 -8.96 1.32
N PRO A 20 10.95 -10.09 0.77
CA PRO A 20 10.32 -11.40 0.95
C PRO A 20 10.23 -11.81 2.43
N PRO A 21 9.21 -12.59 2.86
CA PRO A 21 9.04 -12.99 4.26
C PRO A 21 10.21 -13.76 4.89
N ASP A 22 10.97 -14.48 4.07
CA ASP A 22 12.16 -15.24 4.46
C ASP A 22 13.44 -14.40 4.50
N SER A 23 13.38 -13.14 4.07
CA SER A 23 14.51 -12.22 4.11
C SER A 23 14.68 -11.58 5.49
N PRO A 24 15.91 -11.40 6.00
CA PRO A 24 16.16 -10.61 7.21
C PRO A 24 15.70 -9.15 7.07
N LEU A 25 15.53 -8.66 5.83
CA LEU A 25 15.01 -7.31 5.55
C LEU A 25 13.49 -7.18 5.78
N HIS A 26 12.77 -8.29 6.00
CA HIS A 26 11.32 -8.29 6.27
C HIS A 26 10.95 -7.81 7.67
N ASN A 27 11.92 -7.35 8.47
CA ASN A 27 11.62 -6.73 9.75
C ASN A 27 10.98 -5.34 9.52
N PRO A 28 9.84 -5.02 10.17
CA PRO A 28 9.18 -3.72 9.99
C PRO A 28 10.07 -2.49 10.22
N LEU A 29 10.99 -2.55 11.19
CA LEU A 29 11.93 -1.46 11.46
C LEU A 29 12.99 -1.32 10.37
N VAL A 30 13.38 -2.43 9.72
CA VAL A 30 14.33 -2.40 8.60
C VAL A 30 13.66 -1.79 7.37
N ILE A 31 12.41 -2.18 7.07
CA ILE A 31 11.63 -1.56 5.99
C ILE A 31 11.43 -0.05 6.24
N ALA A 32 11.11 0.34 7.47
CA ALA A 32 10.98 1.74 7.84
C ALA A 32 12.29 2.53 7.71
N ALA A 33 13.43 1.92 8.08
CA ALA A 33 14.75 2.51 7.85
C ALA A 33 15.08 2.67 6.35
N MET A 34 14.73 1.69 5.51
CA MET A 34 14.88 1.79 4.04
C MET A 34 14.00 2.90 3.45
N ALA A 35 12.76 3.04 3.93
CA ALA A 35 11.86 4.11 3.53
C ALA A 35 12.44 5.48 3.89
N GLN A 36 12.91 5.66 5.13
CA GLN A 36 13.54 6.90 5.57
C GLN A 36 14.81 7.22 4.75
N ALA A 37 15.65 6.21 4.48
CA ALA A 37 16.84 6.39 3.65
C ALA A 37 16.48 6.84 2.23
N SER A 38 15.42 6.28 1.64
CA SER A 38 14.92 6.67 0.32
C SER A 38 14.47 8.13 0.29
N MET A 39 13.71 8.57 1.30
CA MET A 39 13.28 9.95 1.44
C MET A 39 14.47 10.91 1.61
N ASN A 40 15.50 10.52 2.37
CA ASN A 40 16.73 11.30 2.54
C ASN A 40 17.49 11.49 1.22
N GLN A 41 17.26 10.64 0.21
CA GLN A 41 17.89 10.70 -1.11
C GLN A 41 16.96 11.28 -2.19
N GLY A 42 15.89 11.98 -1.79
CA GLY A 42 15.03 12.74 -2.71
C GLY A 42 13.85 11.96 -3.29
N ALA A 43 13.53 10.77 -2.78
CA ALA A 43 12.22 10.17 -3.04
C ALA A 43 11.12 11.10 -2.50
N SER A 44 9.97 11.14 -3.19
CA SER A 44 8.81 11.94 -2.76
C SER A 44 7.72 11.10 -2.11
N GLY A 45 7.90 9.79 -2.03
CA GLY A 45 7.01 8.87 -1.35
C GLY A 45 7.51 7.44 -1.43
N VAL A 46 6.79 6.53 -0.77
CA VAL A 46 7.16 5.12 -0.72
C VAL A 46 5.99 4.19 -0.99
N ARG A 47 6.28 3.00 -1.52
CA ARG A 47 5.30 1.91 -1.69
C ARG A 47 5.63 0.73 -0.77
N ILE A 48 4.71 0.40 0.13
CA ILE A 48 4.95 -0.51 1.25
C ILE A 48 3.94 -1.67 1.24
N ASP A 49 4.41 -2.87 1.52
CA ASP A 49 3.62 -4.10 1.59
C ASP A 49 3.40 -4.51 3.05
N THR A 50 2.18 -4.94 3.38
CA THR A 50 1.65 -5.39 4.69
C THR A 50 1.27 -4.26 5.67
N PRO A 51 0.23 -4.47 6.51
CA PRO A 51 -0.16 -3.49 7.53
C PRO A 51 0.96 -3.14 8.52
N ASP A 52 1.74 -4.13 8.99
CA ASP A 52 2.78 -3.90 10.01
C ASP A 52 3.91 -3.03 9.46
N HIS A 53 4.32 -3.24 8.22
CA HIS A 53 5.32 -2.38 7.58
C HIS A 53 4.78 -0.97 7.31
N VAL A 54 3.54 -0.84 6.84
CA VAL A 54 2.91 0.47 6.62
C VAL A 54 2.85 1.25 7.94
N ALA A 55 2.45 0.60 9.04
CA ALA A 55 2.38 1.20 10.36
C ALA A 55 3.77 1.61 10.87
N ALA A 56 4.79 0.77 10.70
CA ALA A 56 6.17 1.09 11.07
C ALA A 56 6.70 2.30 10.30
N VAL A 57 6.50 2.34 8.98
CA VAL A 57 6.90 3.47 8.12
C VAL A 57 6.14 4.74 8.51
N ARG A 58 4.82 4.67 8.73
CA ARG A 58 4.03 5.83 9.16
C ARG A 58 4.48 6.36 10.53
N SER A 59 4.83 5.48 11.46
CA SER A 59 5.34 5.86 12.78
C SER A 59 6.69 6.58 12.69
N GLN A 60 7.61 6.08 11.88
CA GLN A 60 8.95 6.65 11.73
C GLN A 60 8.98 7.89 10.81
N CYS A 61 8.13 7.93 9.79
CA CYS A 61 8.05 8.96 8.76
C CYS A 61 6.62 9.51 8.67
N PRO A 62 6.16 10.32 9.64
CA PRO A 62 4.73 10.65 9.80
C PRO A 62 4.12 11.45 8.64
N THR A 63 4.92 12.18 7.87
CA THR A 63 4.44 13.12 6.86
C THR A 63 4.63 12.65 5.42
N ILE A 64 5.33 11.53 5.19
CA ILE A 64 5.66 11.11 3.82
C ILE A 64 4.44 10.44 3.16
N PRO A 65 4.24 10.62 1.84
CA PRO A 65 3.22 9.88 1.09
C PRO A 65 3.49 8.37 1.08
N ILE A 66 2.50 7.58 1.49
CA ILE A 66 2.58 6.11 1.49
C ILE A 66 1.54 5.51 0.54
N ILE A 67 2.01 4.78 -0.46
CA ILE A 67 1.20 3.85 -1.26
C ILE A 67 1.25 2.49 -0.57
N GLY A 68 0.16 2.09 0.07
CA GLY A 68 0.07 0.80 0.75
C GLY A 68 -0.55 -0.28 -0.12
N LEU A 69 -0.12 -1.52 0.06
CA LEU A 69 -0.79 -2.72 -0.45
C LEU A 69 -0.58 -3.89 0.49
N TRP A 70 -1.33 -4.96 0.27
CA TRP A 70 -1.08 -6.21 0.98
C TRP A 70 -1.08 -7.38 0.01
N LYS A 71 0.08 -8.02 -0.16
CA LYS A 71 0.17 -9.26 -0.93
C LYS A 71 -0.41 -10.42 -0.12
N GLN A 72 -1.43 -11.07 -0.66
CA GLN A 72 -2.10 -12.23 -0.05
C GLN A 72 -2.27 -13.31 -1.10
N GLN A 73 -1.59 -14.45 -0.89
CA GLN A 73 -1.79 -15.63 -1.73
C GLN A 73 -3.00 -16.40 -1.21
N LEU A 74 -4.00 -16.59 -2.07
CA LEU A 74 -5.23 -17.28 -1.73
C LEU A 74 -5.35 -18.52 -2.63
N PRO A 75 -5.76 -19.69 -2.08
CA PRO A 75 -5.67 -20.98 -2.78
C PRO A 75 -6.33 -21.08 -4.16
N GLU A 76 -7.22 -20.15 -4.53
CA GLU A 76 -8.04 -20.21 -5.75
C GLU A 76 -8.04 -18.87 -6.53
N SER A 77 -7.07 -17.98 -6.29
CA SER A 77 -7.01 -16.72 -7.03
C SER A 77 -5.58 -16.34 -7.39
N GLU A 78 -5.39 -15.97 -8.66
CA GLU A 78 -4.15 -15.33 -9.11
C GLU A 78 -4.07 -13.85 -8.72
N VAL A 79 -5.18 -13.27 -8.25
CA VAL A 79 -5.23 -11.90 -7.75
C VAL A 79 -4.66 -11.90 -6.34
N TYR A 80 -3.47 -11.31 -6.17
CA TYR A 80 -2.77 -11.34 -4.88
C TYR A 80 -2.41 -9.96 -4.33
N ILE A 81 -2.43 -8.89 -5.13
CA ILE A 81 -2.18 -7.52 -4.64
C ILE A 81 -3.49 -6.94 -4.11
N THR A 82 -3.62 -6.85 -2.79
CA THR A 82 -4.80 -6.32 -2.08
C THR A 82 -6.11 -6.88 -2.66
N PRO A 83 -6.32 -8.21 -2.59
CA PRO A 83 -7.33 -8.87 -3.42
C PRO A 83 -8.77 -8.57 -3.00
N GLN A 84 -8.99 -8.18 -1.74
CA GLN A 84 -10.33 -7.99 -1.16
C GLN A 84 -10.41 -6.71 -0.33
N PHE A 85 -11.63 -6.22 -0.09
CA PHE A 85 -11.85 -4.97 0.63
C PHE A 85 -11.27 -4.95 2.05
N HIS A 86 -11.34 -6.06 2.80
CA HIS A 86 -10.81 -6.08 4.16
C HIS A 86 -9.27 -5.93 4.20
N HIS A 87 -8.55 -6.39 3.16
CA HIS A 87 -7.12 -6.14 3.01
C HIS A 87 -6.83 -4.65 2.79
N ALA A 88 -7.62 -4.00 1.92
CA ALA A 88 -7.53 -2.55 1.70
C ALA A 88 -7.82 -1.76 2.99
N LYS A 89 -8.84 -2.17 3.76
CA LYS A 89 -9.18 -1.57 5.05
C LYS A 89 -8.03 -1.69 6.06
N ALA A 90 -7.36 -2.84 6.13
CA ALA A 90 -6.21 -3.03 7.00
C ALA A 90 -5.06 -2.07 6.63
N ILE A 91 -4.77 -1.94 5.34
CA ILE A 91 -3.74 -1.02 4.83
C ILE A 91 -4.08 0.45 5.07
N ALA A 92 -5.33 0.85 4.86
CA ALA A 92 -5.79 2.20 5.17
C ALA A 92 -5.65 2.51 6.68
N SER A 93 -6.02 1.55 7.53
CA SER A 93 -5.95 1.68 8.99
C SER A 93 -4.50 1.76 9.50
N ALA A 94 -3.57 1.09 8.82
CA ALA A 94 -2.14 1.16 9.11
C ALA A 94 -1.52 2.53 8.76
N GLY A 95 -2.21 3.37 7.98
CA GLY A 95 -1.79 4.74 7.68
C GLY A 95 -1.36 5.00 6.24
N ALA A 96 -1.74 4.13 5.29
CA ALA A 96 -1.55 4.40 3.86
C ALA A 96 -2.37 5.61 3.39
N ASP A 97 -1.82 6.41 2.48
CA ASP A 97 -2.51 7.55 1.86
C ASP A 97 -3.22 7.16 0.57
N ILE A 98 -2.63 6.24 -0.18
CA ILE A 98 -3.13 5.66 -1.43
C ILE A 98 -3.13 4.14 -1.28
N ILE A 99 -4.17 3.46 -1.75
CA ILE A 99 -4.26 2.01 -1.70
C ILE A 99 -4.02 1.44 -3.10
N ALA A 100 -2.96 0.64 -3.24
CA ALA A 100 -2.70 -0.10 -4.47
C ALA A 100 -3.41 -1.45 -4.47
N ILE A 101 -4.10 -1.76 -5.57
CA ILE A 101 -4.80 -3.02 -5.80
C ILE A 101 -4.35 -3.66 -7.12
N ASP A 102 -4.55 -4.97 -7.25
CA ASP A 102 -4.61 -5.59 -8.57
C ASP A 102 -5.88 -5.14 -9.30
N ALA A 103 -5.76 -4.53 -10.47
CA ALA A 103 -6.88 -4.02 -11.26
C ALA A 103 -7.16 -4.85 -12.53
N THR A 104 -6.67 -6.09 -12.60
CA THR A 104 -7.00 -7.01 -13.71
C THR A 104 -8.47 -7.41 -13.67
N LEU A 105 -8.99 -7.89 -14.81
CA LEU A 105 -10.37 -8.40 -14.93
C LEU A 105 -10.50 -9.88 -14.51
N ARG A 106 -9.48 -10.45 -13.85
CA ARG A 106 -9.52 -11.83 -13.36
C ARG A 106 -10.50 -11.95 -12.20
N GLU A 107 -10.99 -13.17 -11.99
CA GLU A 107 -11.85 -13.48 -10.85
C GLU A 107 -11.12 -13.21 -9.53
N ARG A 108 -11.76 -12.43 -8.66
CA ARG A 108 -11.26 -12.14 -7.32
C ARG A 108 -11.86 -13.11 -6.30
N PRO A 109 -11.19 -13.35 -5.17
CA PRO A 109 -11.70 -14.22 -4.12
C PRO A 109 -13.10 -13.78 -3.64
N GLY A 110 -13.97 -14.76 -3.38
CA GLY A 110 -15.32 -14.49 -2.87
C GLY A 110 -16.28 -13.83 -3.86
N GLY A 111 -15.92 -13.75 -5.16
CA GLY A 111 -16.77 -13.14 -6.19
C GLY A 111 -16.78 -11.61 -6.17
N GLU A 112 -15.86 -10.97 -5.46
CA GLU A 112 -15.70 -9.51 -5.49
C GLU A 112 -15.29 -9.05 -6.91
N THR A 113 -15.74 -7.87 -7.32
CA THR A 113 -15.30 -7.25 -8.58
C THR A 113 -14.31 -6.11 -8.31
N VAL A 114 -13.44 -5.83 -9.29
CA VAL A 114 -12.53 -4.67 -9.20
C VAL A 114 -13.31 -3.35 -9.06
N GLN A 115 -14.45 -3.23 -9.75
CA GLN A 115 -15.30 -2.05 -9.71
C GLN A 115 -15.88 -1.83 -8.31
N ASP A 116 -16.43 -2.89 -7.70
CA ASP A 116 -17.00 -2.81 -6.35
C ASP A 116 -15.92 -2.54 -5.30
N LEU A 117 -14.72 -3.12 -5.47
CA LEU A 117 -13.59 -2.86 -4.59
C LEU A 117 -13.16 -1.39 -4.66
N ILE A 118 -12.98 -0.83 -5.85
CA ILE A 118 -12.64 0.60 -6.05
C ILE A 118 -13.71 1.49 -5.40
N LYS A 119 -14.99 1.19 -5.66
CA LYS A 119 -16.11 1.95 -5.09
C LYS A 119 -16.09 1.91 -3.56
N GLN A 120 -15.92 0.73 -2.96
CA GLN A 120 -15.87 0.59 -1.50
C GLN A 120 -14.68 1.33 -0.88
N ILE A 121 -13.51 1.31 -1.51
CA ILE A 121 -12.34 2.06 -1.03
C ILE A 121 -12.61 3.56 -1.03
N HIS A 122 -13.16 4.11 -2.11
CA HIS A 122 -13.50 5.53 -2.16
C HIS A 122 -14.58 5.90 -1.13
N ASP A 123 -15.70 5.17 -1.11
CA ASP A 123 -16.87 5.54 -0.31
C ASP A 123 -16.65 5.31 1.20
N THR A 124 -15.93 4.25 1.56
CA THR A 124 -15.81 3.82 2.96
C THR A 124 -14.50 4.25 3.60
N LEU A 125 -13.39 4.25 2.84
CA LEU A 125 -12.06 4.56 3.36
C LEU A 125 -11.61 5.98 3.02
N GLY A 126 -12.25 6.62 2.03
CA GLY A 126 -11.88 7.97 1.58
C GLY A 126 -10.46 8.05 1.03
N LYS A 127 -9.93 6.95 0.50
CA LYS A 127 -8.57 6.83 -0.04
C LYS A 127 -8.60 6.76 -1.56
N PRO A 128 -7.69 7.45 -2.28
CA PRO A 128 -7.45 7.17 -3.70
C PRO A 128 -6.99 5.73 -3.91
N VAL A 129 -7.35 5.18 -5.08
CA VAL A 129 -6.93 3.85 -5.52
C VAL A 129 -5.87 3.95 -6.61
N MET A 130 -4.85 3.09 -6.53
CA MET A 130 -3.83 2.85 -7.57
C MET A 130 -3.98 1.45 -8.13
#